data_AF-A0A353BBN3-F1
#
_entry.id   AF-A0A353BBN3-F1
#
_cell.length_a   1.000
_cell.length_b   1.000
_cell.length_c   1.000
_cell.angle_alpha   90.00
_cell.angle_beta   90.00
_cell.angle_gamma   90.00
#
_symmetry.space_group_name_H-M   'P 1'
#
loop_
_entity.id
_entity.type
_entity.pdbx_description
1 polymer ?
#
loop_
_entity_poly.entity_id
_entity_poly.type
_entity_poly.pdbx_seq_one_letter_code
_entity_poly.pdbx_strand_id
1 'polypeptide(L)'
;MAAILRRGPSKWARLLAWNTLEDTVSPGSWFHGRIYENGCSISPDGTLFAYFATKYSGERTREVDCAWTAISKLPWLTALALWPQSDTWGGRTSFVDNHTLIIDCPHWEKLKTKDKLPRGFRVHPRWIGKGAPNQDLPQIPKASASFDGSQGKDQGGRTFAYRDGKLIRGERVVVDLSAMAPDPQPSPSSAHKW
;
A
#
# COMPACT_ATOMS: atom_id res chain seq x y z
N MET A 1 -5.58 11.47 -4.39
CA MET A 1 -4.67 10.48 -5.04
C MET A 1 -5.22 9.08 -4.79
N ALA A 2 -4.95 8.14 -5.70
CA ALA A 2 -5.24 6.72 -5.48
C ALA A 2 -4.04 5.85 -5.86
N ALA A 3 -3.88 4.71 -5.20
CA ALA A 3 -2.92 3.68 -5.55
C ALA A 3 -3.66 2.56 -6.28
N ILE A 4 -3.11 2.13 -7.42
CA ILE A 4 -3.62 0.98 -8.16
C ILE A 4 -2.64 -0.16 -7.96
N LEU A 5 -3.13 -1.25 -7.36
CA LEU A 5 -2.39 -2.51 -7.26
C LEU A 5 -2.93 -3.47 -8.32
N ARG A 6 -2.16 -3.68 -9.38
CA ARG A 6 -2.45 -4.67 -10.40
C ARG A 6 -1.72 -5.96 -10.08
N ARG A 7 -2.44 -7.06 -9.93
CA ARG A 7 -1.85 -8.40 -9.81
C ARG A 7 -1.65 -9.01 -11.20
N GLY A 8 -0.52 -9.68 -11.40
CA GLY A 8 -0.16 -10.38 -12.61
C GLY A 8 0.97 -9.69 -13.39
N PRO A 9 1.47 -10.33 -14.47
CA PRO A 9 1.30 -11.76 -14.75
C PRO A 9 1.92 -12.62 -13.62
N SER A 10 1.61 -13.92 -13.56
CA SER A 10 1.90 -14.85 -12.45
C SER A 10 3.03 -14.43 -11.50
N LYS A 11 2.71 -14.30 -10.20
CA LYS A 11 3.62 -13.89 -9.11
C LYS A 11 4.13 -12.44 -9.14
N TRP A 12 3.70 -11.62 -10.09
CA TRP A 12 4.01 -10.19 -10.09
C TRP A 12 2.85 -9.33 -9.58
N ALA A 13 3.20 -8.18 -9.03
CA ALA A 13 2.32 -7.06 -8.76
C ALA A 13 2.93 -5.78 -9.35
N ARG A 14 2.06 -4.84 -9.72
CA ARG A 14 2.42 -3.51 -10.20
C ARG A 14 1.70 -2.47 -9.36
N LEU A 15 2.48 -1.53 -8.83
CA LEU A 15 1.96 -0.32 -8.19
C LEU A 15 1.92 0.81 -9.23
N LEU A 16 0.80 1.55 -9.27
CA LEU A 16 0.67 2.79 -10.01
C LEU A 16 0.06 3.88 -9.11
N ALA A 17 0.37 5.13 -9.40
CA ALA A 17 -0.31 6.28 -8.84
C ALA A 17 -1.35 6.80 -9.83
N TRP A 18 -2.58 7.00 -9.37
CA TRP A 18 -3.62 7.68 -10.12
C TRP A 18 -3.90 9.04 -9.48
N ASN A 19 -3.57 10.11 -10.21
CA ASN A 19 -4.10 11.43 -9.92
C ASN A 19 -5.55 11.46 -10.38
N THR A 20 -6.46 11.25 -9.44
CA THR A 20 -7.89 11.21 -9.73
C THR A 20 -8.38 12.55 -10.23
N LEU A 21 -7.78 13.69 -9.87
CA LEU A 21 -8.19 15.03 -10.30
C LEU A 21 -8.05 15.20 -11.82
N GLU A 22 -6.87 14.86 -12.34
CA GLU A 22 -6.47 15.08 -13.74
C GLU A 22 -6.66 13.84 -14.64
N ASP A 23 -7.01 12.71 -14.04
CA ASP A 23 -7.05 11.40 -14.72
C ASP A 23 -5.73 11.04 -15.41
N THR A 24 -4.64 11.30 -14.69
CA THR A 24 -3.28 10.92 -15.08
C THR A 24 -2.79 9.76 -14.21
N VAL A 25 -2.14 8.78 -14.84
CA VAL A 25 -1.62 7.60 -14.16
C VAL A 25 -0.11 7.54 -14.34
N SER A 26 0.61 7.52 -13.23
CA SER A 26 2.07 7.42 -13.22
C SER A 26 2.50 5.97 -12.91
N PRO A 27 3.39 5.39 -13.74
CA PRO A 27 3.94 4.06 -13.51
C PRO A 27 4.81 4.02 -12.24
N GLY A 28 4.70 2.95 -11.45
CA GLY A 28 5.45 2.75 -10.22
C GLY A 28 6.41 1.58 -10.23
N SER A 29 6.53 0.88 -9.11
CA SER A 29 7.35 -0.34 -8.99
C SER A 29 6.65 -1.59 -9.51
N TRP A 30 7.39 -2.46 -10.19
CA TRP A 30 7.05 -3.88 -10.29
C TRP A 30 7.59 -4.62 -9.08
N PHE A 31 6.86 -5.64 -8.63
CA PHE A 31 7.22 -6.43 -7.46
C PHE A 31 6.95 -7.91 -7.73
N HIS A 32 7.98 -8.75 -7.59
CA HIS A 32 7.85 -10.20 -7.69
C HIS A 32 7.57 -10.79 -6.31
N GLY A 33 6.29 -11.00 -6.01
CA GLY A 33 5.80 -11.36 -4.70
C GLY A 33 4.30 -11.11 -4.60
N ARG A 34 3.79 -11.15 -3.37
CA ARG A 34 2.41 -10.76 -3.07
C ARG A 34 2.38 -9.44 -2.33
N ILE A 35 1.55 -8.53 -2.79
CA ILE A 35 1.08 -7.38 -2.01
C ILE A 35 -0.35 -7.70 -1.59
N TYR A 36 -0.65 -7.59 -0.30
CA TYR A 36 -1.99 -7.83 0.23
C TYR A 36 -2.78 -6.53 0.16
N GLU A 37 -3.71 -6.46 -0.79
CA GLU A 37 -4.42 -5.23 -1.15
C GLU A 37 -5.20 -4.66 0.04
N ASN A 38 -5.88 -5.53 0.81
CA ASN A 38 -6.59 -5.16 2.04
C ASN A 38 -5.67 -4.75 3.19
N GLY A 39 -4.36 -4.97 3.04
CA GLY A 39 -3.35 -4.58 4.01
C GLY A 39 -2.72 -3.22 3.71
N CYS A 40 -3.08 -2.58 2.59
CA CYS A 40 -2.46 -1.35 2.13
C CYS A 40 -3.29 -0.11 2.48
N SER A 41 -2.62 1.03 2.61
CA SER A 41 -3.25 2.34 2.80
C SER A 41 -2.36 3.46 2.23
N ILE A 42 -2.95 4.63 2.00
CA ILE A 42 -2.26 5.82 1.49
C ILE A 42 -2.41 6.93 2.53
N SER A 43 -1.38 7.75 2.71
CA SER A 43 -1.50 8.94 3.57
C SER A 43 -2.55 9.91 3.01
N PRO A 44 -3.23 10.70 3.86
CA PRO A 44 -4.25 11.65 3.40
C PRO A 44 -3.81 12.61 2.28
N ASP A 45 -2.55 13.03 2.28
CA ASP A 45 -1.97 13.87 1.21
C ASP A 45 -1.62 13.11 -0.09
N GLY A 46 -1.70 11.78 -0.10
CA GLY A 46 -1.41 10.96 -1.25
C GLY A 46 0.08 10.68 -1.51
N THR A 47 0.98 11.09 -0.61
CA THR A 47 2.43 11.03 -0.83
C THR A 47 3.05 9.70 -0.40
N LEU A 48 2.57 9.12 0.71
CA LEU A 48 3.07 7.88 1.26
C LEU A 48 2.12 6.72 0.97
N PHE A 49 2.70 5.56 0.74
CA PHE A 49 2.02 4.29 0.56
C PHE A 49 2.52 3.31 1.62
N ALA A 50 1.61 2.83 2.46
CA ALA A 50 1.88 1.77 3.40
C ALA A 50 1.35 0.45 2.84
N TYR A 51 2.16 -0.59 2.86
CA TYR A 51 1.84 -1.85 2.20
C TYR A 51 2.32 -3.06 2.98
N PHE A 52 1.53 -4.11 2.91
CA PHE A 52 1.86 -5.43 3.44
C PHE A 52 2.23 -6.37 2.30
N ALA A 53 3.39 -7.01 2.39
CA ALA A 53 3.89 -7.84 1.31
C ALA A 53 4.68 -9.06 1.79
N THR A 54 4.78 -10.06 0.90
CA THR A 54 5.69 -11.20 1.02
C THR A 54 6.37 -11.47 -0.32
N LYS A 55 7.55 -12.08 -0.27
CA LYS A 55 8.29 -12.54 -1.45
C LYS A 55 8.10 -14.04 -1.63
N TYR A 56 7.93 -14.47 -2.87
CA TYR A 56 7.93 -15.90 -3.21
C TYR A 56 9.36 -16.47 -3.30
N SER A 57 10.33 -15.64 -3.66
CA SER A 57 11.74 -16.02 -3.84
C SER A 57 12.63 -14.77 -3.84
N GLY A 58 13.95 -14.97 -3.81
CA GLY A 58 14.96 -13.92 -3.86
C GLY A 58 15.54 -13.57 -2.49
N GLU A 59 16.51 -12.65 -2.50
CA GLU A 59 17.23 -12.25 -1.29
C GLU A 59 16.26 -11.61 -0.28
N ARG A 60 16.30 -12.17 0.94
CA ARG A 60 15.67 -11.64 2.13
C ARG A 60 16.64 -10.66 2.76
N THR A 61 16.29 -9.39 2.73
CA THR A 61 17.09 -8.33 3.33
C THR A 61 16.34 -7.77 4.54
N ARG A 62 17.06 -7.08 5.43
CA ARG A 62 16.45 -6.32 6.53
C ARG A 62 15.66 -7.22 7.51
N GLU A 63 16.13 -8.45 7.71
CA GLU A 63 15.59 -9.45 8.67
C GLU A 63 14.15 -9.89 8.38
N VAL A 64 13.77 -9.83 7.11
CA VAL A 64 12.46 -10.29 6.65
C VAL A 64 12.50 -11.78 6.34
N ASP A 65 11.92 -12.59 7.22
CA ASP A 65 11.85 -14.05 7.01
C ASP A 65 10.61 -14.49 6.22
N CYS A 66 9.45 -13.90 6.50
CA CYS A 66 8.17 -14.28 5.89
C CYS A 66 7.51 -13.11 5.14
N ALA A 67 7.01 -12.13 5.88
CA ALA A 67 6.28 -10.99 5.34
C ALA A 67 6.76 -9.70 6.01
N TRP A 68 6.29 -8.57 5.51
CA TRP A 68 6.61 -7.29 6.12
C TRP A 68 5.55 -6.26 5.81
N THR A 69 5.42 -5.31 6.72
CA THR A 69 4.77 -4.04 6.46
C THR A 69 5.84 -2.98 6.16
N ALA A 70 5.63 -2.13 5.16
CA ALA A 70 6.55 -1.05 4.84
C ALA A 70 5.82 0.23 4.45
N ILE A 71 6.52 1.35 4.58
CA ILE A 71 6.12 2.67 4.08
C ILE A 71 7.06 3.04 2.93
N SER A 72 6.51 3.53 1.82
CA SER A 72 7.25 4.06 0.68
C SER A 72 6.61 5.35 0.16
N LYS A 73 7.30 6.06 -0.74
CA LYS A 73 6.68 7.14 -1.53
C LYS A 73 5.89 6.53 -2.67
N LEU A 74 4.63 6.93 -2.84
CA LEU A 74 3.83 6.53 -4.00
C LEU A 74 4.42 7.14 -5.28
N PRO A 75 4.60 6.40 -6.40
CA PRO A 75 4.18 5.02 -6.68
C PRO A 75 5.29 3.94 -6.53
N TRP A 76 6.32 4.20 -5.73
CA TRP A 76 7.45 3.29 -5.54
C TRP A 76 7.22 2.32 -4.38
N LEU A 77 7.87 1.16 -4.43
CA LEU A 77 7.90 0.17 -3.34
C LEU A 77 9.26 0.14 -2.62
N THR A 78 10.02 1.21 -2.77
CA THR A 78 11.27 1.41 -2.04
C THR A 78 10.93 1.79 -0.60
N ALA A 79 11.18 0.86 0.32
CA ALA A 79 10.81 1.03 1.72
C ALA A 79 11.68 2.13 2.38
N LEU A 80 11.02 3.21 2.80
CA LEU A 80 11.56 4.24 3.69
C LEU A 80 11.64 3.74 5.13
N ALA A 81 10.63 2.96 5.54
CA ALA A 81 10.63 2.18 6.76
C ALA A 81 9.98 0.82 6.53
N LEU A 82 10.41 -0.19 7.26
CA LEU A 82 9.92 -1.56 7.19
C LEU A 82 9.89 -2.22 8.57
N TRP A 83 8.85 -3.00 8.79
CA TRP A 83 8.63 -3.85 9.96
C TRP A 83 8.54 -5.31 9.48
N PRO A 84 9.54 -6.14 9.79
CA PRO A 84 9.48 -7.57 9.51
C PRO A 84 8.35 -8.23 10.29
N GLN A 85 7.73 -9.25 9.69
CA GLN A 85 6.71 -10.07 10.32
C GLN A 85 6.98 -11.56 10.13
N SER A 86 6.67 -12.35 11.16
CA SER A 86 6.90 -13.80 11.19
C SER A 86 5.88 -14.59 10.35
N ASP A 87 4.72 -14.01 10.07
CA ASP A 87 3.65 -14.65 9.33
C ASP A 87 2.81 -13.63 8.53
N THR A 88 1.67 -14.09 7.98
CA THR A 88 0.73 -13.27 7.20
C THR A 88 -0.56 -12.94 7.93
N TRP A 89 -0.61 -13.11 9.25
CA TRP A 89 -1.76 -12.80 10.09
C TRP A 89 -1.63 -11.36 10.58
N GLY A 90 -2.29 -10.42 9.90
CA GLY A 90 -2.18 -8.99 10.21
C GLY A 90 -1.56 -8.22 9.07
N GLY A 91 -0.63 -7.32 9.38
CA GLY A 91 0.06 -6.44 8.44
C GLY A 91 -0.82 -5.33 7.85
N ARG A 92 -2.11 -5.30 8.19
CA ARG A 92 -3.01 -4.27 7.65
C ARG A 92 -2.64 -2.90 8.19
N THR A 93 -2.44 -1.98 7.26
CA THR A 93 -2.07 -0.61 7.56
C THR A 93 -3.28 0.33 7.48
N SER A 94 -3.28 1.37 8.31
CA SER A 94 -4.25 2.45 8.23
C SER A 94 -3.59 3.76 8.64
N PHE A 95 -3.47 4.69 7.70
CA PHE A 95 -3.10 6.06 8.03
C PHE A 95 -4.24 6.75 8.77
N VAL A 96 -3.89 7.36 9.90
CA VAL A 96 -4.78 8.25 10.67
C VAL A 96 -4.63 9.68 10.16
N ASP A 97 -3.39 10.09 9.95
CA ASP A 97 -2.98 11.36 9.36
C ASP A 97 -1.68 11.15 8.56
N ASN A 98 -1.04 12.22 8.06
CA ASN A 98 0.20 12.12 7.28
C ASN A 98 1.44 11.66 8.08
N HIS A 99 1.33 11.58 9.41
CA HIS A 99 2.41 11.26 10.33
C HIS A 99 2.08 10.13 11.31
N THR A 100 0.89 9.53 11.23
CA THR A 100 0.43 8.51 12.18
C THR A 100 -0.10 7.31 11.41
N LEU A 101 0.56 6.17 11.57
CA LEU A 101 0.19 4.90 10.97
C LEU A 101 -0.20 3.88 12.04
N ILE A 102 -1.31 3.18 11.83
CA ILE A 102 -1.66 1.98 12.59
C ILE A 102 -1.29 0.75 11.76
N ILE A 103 -0.64 -0.24 12.38
CA ILE A 103 -0.33 -1.53 11.78
C ILE A 103 -0.99 -2.63 12.62
N ASP A 104 -1.88 -3.41 12.01
CA ASP A 104 -2.45 -4.59 12.63
C ASP A 104 -1.38 -5.66 12.78
N CYS A 105 -1.21 -6.20 13.98
CA CYS A 105 -0.32 -7.33 14.21
C CYS A 105 -0.94 -8.31 15.21
N PRO A 106 -0.58 -9.60 15.16
CA PRO A 106 -0.98 -10.53 16.20
C PRO A 106 -0.49 -10.04 17.57
N HIS A 107 -1.26 -10.26 18.62
CA HIS A 107 -0.92 -9.76 19.96
C HIS A 107 0.39 -10.32 20.52
N TRP A 108 0.87 -11.46 20.03
CA TRP A 108 2.17 -12.04 20.39
C TRP A 108 3.35 -11.45 19.60
N GLU A 109 3.08 -10.81 18.46
CA GLU A 109 4.13 -10.26 17.61
C GLU A 109 4.55 -8.87 18.10
N LYS A 110 5.86 -8.65 18.19
CA LYS A 110 6.42 -7.34 18.53
C LYS A 110 6.81 -6.62 17.25
N LEU A 111 5.97 -5.68 16.84
CA LEU A 111 6.23 -4.81 15.71
C LEU A 111 7.47 -3.94 15.97
N LYS A 112 8.58 -4.23 15.29
CA LYS A 112 9.85 -3.51 15.41
C LYS A 112 10.39 -3.09 14.05
N THR A 113 10.97 -1.90 13.98
CA THR A 113 11.70 -1.42 12.80
C THR A 113 13.12 -1.05 13.21
N LYS A 114 14.06 -1.22 12.27
CA LYS A 114 15.43 -0.71 12.38
C LYS A 114 15.62 0.63 11.71
N ASP A 115 14.61 1.11 10.97
CA ASP A 115 14.72 2.36 10.25
C ASP A 115 14.45 3.55 11.15
N LYS A 116 15.08 4.67 10.80
CA LYS A 116 14.78 5.95 11.42
C LYS A 116 13.52 6.52 10.77
N LEU A 117 12.51 6.77 11.61
CA LEU A 117 11.32 7.50 11.21
C LEU A 117 11.59 9.02 11.28
N PRO A 118 10.88 9.84 10.49
CA PRO A 118 10.93 11.29 10.61
C PRO A 118 10.52 11.72 12.01
N ARG A 119 11.02 12.88 12.44
CA ARG A 119 10.63 13.46 13.71
C ARG A 119 9.10 13.65 13.73
N GLY A 120 8.47 13.12 14.79
CA GLY A 120 7.02 13.22 14.97
C GLY A 120 6.18 12.18 14.23
N PHE A 121 6.80 11.33 13.41
CA PHE A 121 6.10 10.20 12.80
C PHE A 121 5.86 9.10 13.85
N ARG A 122 4.62 8.65 13.97
CA ARG A 122 4.16 7.69 14.98
C ARG A 122 3.62 6.43 14.30
N VAL A 123 3.97 5.29 14.87
CA VAL A 123 3.45 3.99 14.45
C VAL A 123 2.87 3.28 15.65
N HIS A 124 1.59 2.98 15.57
CA HIS A 124 0.85 2.27 16.61
C HIS A 124 0.61 0.82 16.17
N PRO A 125 1.12 -0.18 16.90
CA PRO A 125 0.65 -1.54 16.71
C PRO A 125 -0.81 -1.62 17.20
N ARG A 126 -1.68 -2.23 16.40
CA ARG A 126 -3.00 -2.67 16.84
C ARG A 126 -2.99 -4.19 16.95
N TRP A 127 -3.02 -4.68 18.17
CA TRP A 127 -3.14 -6.11 18.43
C TRP A 127 -4.49 -6.62 17.97
N ILE A 128 -4.46 -7.67 17.15
CA ILE A 128 -5.64 -8.34 16.62
C ILE A 128 -5.70 -9.80 17.08
N GLY A 129 -6.88 -10.41 16.89
CA GLY A 129 -7.13 -11.82 17.20
C GLY A 129 -7.75 -12.05 18.58
N LYS A 130 -7.97 -13.33 18.90
CA LYS A 130 -8.56 -13.75 20.17
C LYS A 130 -7.67 -13.29 21.34
N GLY A 131 -8.27 -12.63 22.32
CA GLY A 131 -7.56 -12.14 23.50
C GLY A 131 -6.82 -10.82 23.31
N ALA A 132 -6.96 -10.16 22.14
CA ALA A 132 -6.48 -8.79 21.99
C ALA A 132 -7.17 -7.88 23.02
N PRO A 133 -6.41 -7.07 23.77
CA PRO A 133 -7.00 -6.16 24.76
C PRO A 133 -7.75 -5.03 24.07
N ASN A 134 -8.59 -4.34 24.84
CA ASN A 134 -9.07 -3.03 24.45
C ASN A 134 -7.87 -2.09 24.33
N GLN A 135 -7.76 -1.41 23.20
CA GLN A 135 -6.65 -0.54 22.89
C GLN A 135 -7.20 0.85 22.60
N ASP A 136 -6.70 1.83 23.34
CA ASP A 136 -6.96 3.23 23.06
C ASP A 136 -6.08 3.66 21.88
N LEU A 137 -6.68 3.72 20.69
CA LEU A 137 -6.00 4.04 19.44
C LEU A 137 -6.63 5.25 18.77
N PRO A 138 -5.84 6.05 18.04
CA PRO A 138 -6.38 7.14 17.26
C PRO A 138 -7.47 6.66 16.29
N GLN A 139 -8.49 7.50 16.10
CA GLN A 139 -9.60 7.19 15.20
C GLN A 139 -9.13 7.23 13.74
N ILE A 140 -9.40 6.15 13.01
CA ILE A 140 -9.08 6.07 11.58
C ILE A 140 -10.15 6.85 10.81
N PRO A 141 -9.77 7.84 9.98
CA PRO A 141 -10.75 8.58 9.18
C PRO A 141 -11.43 7.65 8.17
N LYS A 142 -12.73 7.84 7.96
CA LYS A 142 -13.47 7.10 6.93
C LYS A 142 -13.08 7.62 5.55
N ALA A 143 -12.69 6.72 4.65
CA ALA A 143 -12.45 7.07 3.26
C ALA A 143 -13.74 7.60 2.59
N SER A 144 -13.63 8.74 1.91
CA SER A 144 -14.69 9.28 1.05
C SER A 144 -14.76 8.58 -0.32
N ALA A 145 -13.65 7.96 -0.73
CA ALA A 145 -13.58 7.14 -1.92
C ALA A 145 -14.11 5.71 -1.64
N SER A 146 -14.64 5.07 -2.67
CA SER A 146 -15.11 3.68 -2.61
C SER A 146 -14.81 2.94 -3.91
N PHE A 147 -14.64 1.63 -3.81
CA PHE A 147 -14.50 0.74 -4.96
C PHE A 147 -15.01 -0.64 -4.58
N ASP A 148 -15.93 -1.20 -5.37
CA ASP A 148 -16.53 -2.52 -5.12
C ASP A 148 -15.88 -3.66 -5.92
N GLY A 149 -14.85 -3.35 -6.72
CA GLY A 149 -14.20 -4.29 -7.63
C GLY A 149 -14.57 -4.06 -9.10
N SER A 150 -15.65 -3.33 -9.38
CA SER A 150 -16.14 -3.02 -10.72
C SER A 150 -16.49 -1.54 -10.91
N GLN A 151 -16.98 -0.88 -9.88
CA GLN A 151 -17.34 0.54 -9.88
C GLN A 151 -16.83 1.21 -8.62
N GLY A 152 -16.61 2.51 -8.70
CA GLY A 152 -16.15 3.29 -7.57
C GLY A 152 -16.43 4.77 -7.70
N LYS A 153 -16.18 5.47 -6.59
CA LYS A 153 -16.17 6.93 -6.50
C LYS A 153 -14.83 7.38 -5.97
N ASP A 154 -14.24 8.39 -6.60
CA ASP A 154 -13.04 9.03 -6.06
C ASP A 154 -13.38 9.94 -4.87
N GLN A 155 -12.35 10.51 -4.26
CA GLN A 155 -12.49 11.42 -3.12
C GLN A 155 -13.32 12.68 -3.40
N GLY A 156 -13.46 13.07 -4.68
CA GLY A 156 -14.29 14.18 -5.14
C GLY A 156 -15.70 13.76 -5.57
N GLY A 157 -16.07 12.49 -5.35
CA GLY A 157 -17.37 11.94 -5.69
C GLY A 157 -17.55 11.58 -7.17
N ARG A 158 -16.52 11.72 -8.01
CA ARG A 158 -16.60 11.35 -9.43
C ARG A 158 -16.53 9.84 -9.59
N THR A 159 -17.43 9.30 -10.40
CA THR A 159 -17.53 7.88 -10.66
C THR A 159 -16.41 7.39 -11.59
N PHE A 160 -16.06 6.12 -11.43
CA PHE A 160 -15.19 5.40 -12.35
C PHE A 160 -15.62 3.92 -12.38
N ALA A 161 -15.23 3.22 -13.44
CA ALA A 161 -15.46 1.80 -13.61
C ALA A 161 -14.15 1.08 -13.89
N TYR A 162 -14.11 -0.21 -13.53
CA TYR A 162 -13.06 -1.14 -13.90
C TYR A 162 -13.69 -2.31 -14.67
N ARG A 163 -13.37 -2.43 -15.95
CA ARG A 163 -13.89 -3.49 -16.83
C ARG A 163 -12.83 -3.92 -17.82
N ASP A 164 -12.73 -5.21 -18.10
CA ASP A 164 -11.83 -5.76 -19.13
C ASP A 164 -10.36 -5.31 -18.97
N GLY A 165 -9.90 -5.21 -17.71
CA GLY A 165 -8.55 -4.76 -17.37
C GLY A 165 -8.33 -3.25 -17.51
N LYS A 166 -9.37 -2.45 -17.78
CA LYS A 166 -9.26 -1.01 -18.01
C LYS A 166 -9.94 -0.23 -16.89
N LEU A 167 -9.27 0.80 -16.40
CA LEU A 167 -9.88 1.84 -15.58
C LEU A 167 -10.50 2.88 -16.50
N ILE A 168 -11.79 3.14 -16.34
CA ILE A 168 -12.61 3.95 -17.25
C ILE A 168 -13.32 5.04 -16.43
N ARG A 169 -13.42 6.24 -17.00
CA ARG A 169 -14.19 7.35 -16.44
C ARG A 169 -15.00 8.01 -17.55
N GLY A 170 -16.32 7.99 -17.43
CA GLY A 170 -17.21 8.34 -18.53
C GLY A 170 -16.92 7.45 -19.74
N GLU A 171 -16.59 8.06 -20.87
CA GLU A 171 -16.19 7.37 -22.10
C GLU A 171 -14.67 7.17 -22.24
N ARG A 172 -13.87 7.77 -21.35
CA ARG A 172 -12.41 7.77 -21.43
C ARG A 172 -11.82 6.56 -20.71
N VAL A 173 -10.91 5.85 -21.38
CA VAL A 173 -9.98 4.92 -20.74
C VAL A 173 -8.88 5.74 -20.04
N VAL A 174 -8.83 5.67 -18.71
CA VAL A 174 -7.81 6.33 -17.89
C VAL A 174 -6.50 5.56 -17.97
N VAL A 175 -6.55 4.23 -17.85
CA VAL A 175 -5.40 3.33 -18.04
C VAL A 175 -5.85 1.93 -18.43
N ASP A 176 -5.11 1.29 -19.33
CA ASP A 176 -5.25 -0.13 -19.65
C ASP A 176 -4.20 -0.95 -18.87
N LEU A 177 -4.66 -1.75 -17.91
CA LEU A 177 -3.83 -2.60 -17.06
C LEU A 177 -3.64 -4.01 -17.64
N SER A 178 -4.39 -4.38 -18.69
CA SER A 178 -4.38 -5.72 -19.28
C SER A 178 -3.10 -6.01 -20.07
N ALA A 179 -2.58 -5.01 -20.77
CA ALA A 179 -1.39 -5.12 -21.63
C ALA A 179 -0.05 -5.05 -20.88
N MET A 180 -0.06 -4.88 -19.55
CA MET A 180 1.17 -4.66 -18.79
C MET A 180 1.99 -5.94 -18.57
N ALA A 181 3.27 -5.90 -18.94
CA ALA A 181 4.27 -6.92 -18.68
C ALA A 181 5.32 -6.44 -17.65
N PRO A 182 5.88 -7.33 -16.82
CA PRO A 182 6.90 -6.98 -15.84
C PRO A 182 8.12 -6.36 -16.49
N ASP A 183 8.48 -5.18 -16.03
CA ASP A 183 9.67 -4.43 -16.43
C ASP A 183 10.22 -3.67 -15.20
N PRO A 184 10.80 -4.38 -14.22
CA PRO A 184 11.22 -3.78 -12.96
C PRO A 184 12.35 -2.77 -13.20
N GLN A 185 12.04 -1.51 -12.94
CA GLN A 185 12.99 -0.40 -13.00
C GLN A 185 13.39 0.04 -11.58
N PRO A 186 14.64 0.50 -11.38
CA PRO A 186 15.06 1.08 -10.12
C PRO A 186 14.23 2.34 -9.81
N SER A 187 13.97 2.58 -8.53
CA SER A 187 13.32 3.82 -8.11
C SER A 187 14.27 5.01 -8.23
N PRO A 188 13.77 6.23 -8.49
CA PRO A 188 14.59 7.44 -8.46
C PRO A 188 15.11 7.70 -7.04
N SER A 189 16.21 8.46 -6.94
CA SER A 189 16.83 8.82 -5.65
C SER A 189 15.88 9.52 -4.68
N SER A 190 14.87 10.24 -5.19
CA SER A 190 13.81 10.88 -4.40
C SER A 190 12.94 9.89 -3.63
N ALA A 191 12.84 8.64 -4.07
CA ALA A 191 12.09 7.57 -3.39
C ALA A 191 12.79 6.99 -2.16
N HIS A 192 14.08 7.30 -1.96
CA HIS A 192 14.89 6.79 -0.84
C HIS A 192 14.96 7.75 0.35
N LYS A 193 14.26 8.88 0.27
CA LYS A 193 14.21 9.90 1.32
C LYS A 193 12.76 10.14 1.70
N TRP A 194 12.51 10.47 2.96
CA TRP A 194 11.21 10.94 3.43
C TRP A 194 10.77 12.21 2.70
#